data_AF-A0A7H1Q3Q2-F1
#
_entry.id   AF-A0A7H1Q3Q2-F1
#
_cell.length_a   1.000
_cell.length_b   1.000
_cell.length_c   1.000
_cell.angle_alpha   90.00
_cell.angle_beta   90.00
_cell.angle_gamma   90.00
#
_symmetry.space_group_name_H-M   'P 1'
#
loop_
_entity.id
_entity.type
_entity.pdbx_description
1 polymer ?
#
loop_
_entity_poly.entity_id
_entity_poly.type
_entity_poly.pdbx_seq_one_letter_code
_entity_poly.pdbx_strand_id
1 'polypeptide(L)' 'MPQPAPLTVAIDPGTPREDWCPACKAYTRLVGHVVVLTADGVSTVGDWSWCEICSDPDDREVSRG' A
#
# COMPACT_ATOMS: atom_id res chain seq x y z
N MET A 1 35.99 -2.05 17.42
CA MET A 1 35.15 -2.88 16.52
C MET A 1 34.59 -1.95 15.45
N PRO A 2 34.55 -2.33 14.16
CA PRO A 2 33.84 -1.53 13.16
C PRO A 2 32.36 -1.48 13.54
N GLN A 3 31.76 -0.31 13.53
CA GLN A 3 30.32 -0.17 13.74
C GLN A 3 29.60 -0.61 12.46
N PRO A 4 28.59 -1.50 12.53
CA PRO A 4 27.84 -1.88 11.33
C PRO A 4 27.22 -0.62 10.71
N ALA A 5 27.37 -0.49 9.40
CA ALA A 5 26.76 0.61 8.66
C ALA A 5 25.23 0.60 8.90
N PRO A 6 24.58 1.78 9.04
CA PRO A 6 23.15 1.84 9.22
C PRO A 6 22.44 1.15 8.04
N LEU A 7 21.53 0.24 8.35
CA LEU A 7 20.70 -0.43 7.35
C LEU A 7 19.79 0.63 6.70
N THR A 8 20.11 1.03 5.48
CA THR A 8 19.19 1.83 4.68
C THR A 8 18.04 0.95 4.24
N VAL A 9 16.86 1.20 4.80
CA VAL A 9 15.61 0.56 4.42
C VAL A 9 14.77 1.60 3.69
N ALA A 10 14.48 1.37 2.42
CA ALA A 10 13.54 2.19 1.65
C ALA A 10 12.27 1.39 1.38
N ILE A 11 11.11 2.03 1.62
CA ILE A 11 9.80 1.45 1.37
C ILE A 11 9.20 2.18 0.17
N ASP A 12 8.71 1.42 -0.80
CA ASP A 12 8.02 1.96 -1.98
C ASP A 12 6.68 1.23 -2.17
N PRO A 13 5.55 1.95 -2.29
CA PRO A 13 4.22 1.35 -2.47
C PRO A 13 3.94 0.87 -3.91
N GLY A 14 4.95 0.88 -4.79
CA GLY A 14 4.82 0.51 -6.19
C GLY A 14 3.95 1.48 -6.97
N THR A 15 3.83 1.26 -8.28
CA THR A 15 2.84 1.96 -9.10
C THR A 15 1.46 1.37 -8.83
N PRO A 16 0.49 2.13 -8.29
CA PRO A 16 -0.86 1.63 -8.12
C PRO A 16 -1.51 1.34 -9.47
N ARG A 17 -2.31 0.27 -9.53
CA ARG A 17 -3.16 -0.05 -10.68
C ARG A 17 -4.61 -0.12 -10.25
N GLU A 18 -5.50 0.19 -11.17
CA GLU A 18 -6.93 -0.02 -10.98
C GLU A 18 -7.28 -1.51 -11.08
N ASP A 19 -8.33 -1.87 -10.34
CA ASP A 19 -8.90 -3.21 -10.27
C ASP A 19 -10.40 -3.12 -9.92
N TRP A 20 -11.08 -4.25 -10.00
CA TRP A 20 -12.49 -4.36 -9.66
C TRP A 20 -12.71 -4.41 -8.14
N CYS A 21 -13.62 -3.56 -7.63
CA CYS A 21 -14.04 -3.61 -6.24
C CYS A 21 -15.11 -4.69 -6.02
N PRO A 22 -14.87 -5.69 -5.15
CA PRO A 22 -15.85 -6.75 -4.91
C PRO A 22 -17.08 -6.26 -4.13
N ALA A 23 -17.00 -5.13 -3.44
CA ALA A 23 -18.08 -4.57 -2.63
C ALA A 23 -19.04 -3.71 -3.46
N CYS A 24 -18.60 -2.55 -3.96
CA CYS A 24 -19.45 -1.63 -4.73
C CYS A 24 -19.58 -1.98 -6.22
N LYS A 25 -18.84 -2.98 -6.72
CA LYS A 25 -18.87 -3.40 -8.13
C LYS A 25 -18.47 -2.29 -9.11
N ALA A 26 -17.50 -1.46 -8.72
CA ALA A 26 -16.90 -0.44 -9.57
C ALA A 26 -15.44 -0.78 -9.88
N TYR A 27 -14.98 -0.39 -11.08
CA TYR A 27 -13.57 -0.51 -11.48
C TYR A 27 -12.78 0.72 -11.01
N THR A 28 -12.66 0.87 -9.69
CA THR A 28 -12.01 2.01 -9.03
C THR A 28 -11.12 1.59 -7.87
N ARG A 29 -10.98 0.28 -7.65
CA ARG A 29 -10.13 -0.24 -6.56
C ARG A 29 -8.68 -0.04 -6.98
N LEU A 30 -7.94 0.77 -6.25
CA LEU A 30 -6.50 0.85 -6.37
C LEU A 30 -5.85 -0.32 -5.63
N VAL A 31 -4.93 -1.01 -6.27
CA VAL A 31 -4.11 -2.07 -5.68
C VAL A 31 -2.64 -1.81 -5.99
N GLY A 32 -1.76 -2.12 -5.05
CA GLY A 32 -0.32 -1.96 -5.22
C GLY A 32 0.48 -2.89 -4.31
N HIS A 33 1.78 -2.98 -4.59
CA HIS A 33 2.72 -3.80 -3.83
C HIS A 33 3.60 -2.91 -2.96
N VAL A 34 3.77 -3.28 -1.71
CA VAL A 34 4.79 -2.66 -0.86
C VAL A 34 6.09 -3.42 -1.06
N VAL A 35 7.11 -2.74 -1.57
CA VAL A 35 8.45 -3.30 -1.71
C VAL A 35 9.41 -2.63 -0.73
N VAL A 36 10.39 -3.41 -0.30
CA VAL A 36 11.46 -2.97 0.58
C VAL A 36 12.80 -3.21 -0.11
N LEU A 37 13.62 -2.17 -0.15
CA LEU A 37 15.01 -2.25 -0.56
C LEU A 37 15.91 -2.35 0.68
N THR A 38 16.69 -3.43 0.77
CA THR A 38 17.74 -3.65 1.77
C THR A 38 19.10 -3.85 1.07
N ALA A 39 20.15 -4.05 1.85
CA ALA A 39 21.47 -4.42 1.32
C ALA A 39 21.46 -5.75 0.54
N ASP A 40 20.50 -6.63 0.82
CA ASP A 40 20.34 -7.92 0.14
C ASP A 40 19.56 -7.81 -1.18
N GLY A 41 18.95 -6.64 -1.45
CA GLY A 41 18.19 -6.36 -2.66
C GLY A 41 16.75 -5.89 -2.40
N VAL A 42 15.89 -6.03 -3.41
CA VAL A 42 14.47 -5.66 -3.35
C VAL A 42 13.62 -6.88 -3.02
N SER A 43 12.75 -6.76 -2.02
CA SER A 43 11.78 -7.78 -1.63
C SER A 43 10.37 -7.20 -1.54
N THR A 44 9.35 -7.95 -1.99
CA THR A 44 7.95 -7.58 -1.76
C THR A 44 7.55 -8.02 -0.37
N VAL A 45 7.02 -7.10 0.43
CA VAL A 45 6.65 -7.35 1.84
C VAL A 45 5.15 -7.39 2.07
N GLY A 46 4.35 -6.95 1.10
CA GLY A 46 2.91 -7.07 1.16
C GLY A 46 2.20 -6.38 0.01
N ASP A 47 0.88 -6.50 0.01
CA ASP A 47 -0.02 -5.83 -0.91
C ASP A 47 -0.88 -4.83 -0.14
N TRP A 48 -1.25 -3.74 -0.80
CA TRP A 48 -2.24 -2.80 -0.29
C TRP A 48 -3.36 -2.62 -1.30
N SER A 49 -4.55 -2.29 -0.81
CA SER A 49 -5.67 -1.94 -1.68
C SER A 49 -6.59 -0.92 -1.03
N TRP A 50 -7.12 -0.02 -1.84
CA TRP A 50 -8.06 1.01 -1.42
C TRP A 50 -9.13 1.22 -2.50
N CYS A 51 -10.37 1.47 -2.11
CA CYS A 51 -11.46 1.76 -3.04
C CYS A 51 -12.01 3.14 -2.72
N GLU A 52 -11.93 4.07 -3.66
CA GLU A 52 -12.33 5.46 -3.43
C GLU A 52 -13.80 5.61 -3.01
N ILE A 53 -14.67 4.70 -3.44
CA ILE A 53 -16.11 4.74 -3.12
C ILE A 53 -16.42 4.13 -1.75
N CYS A 54 -15.75 3.03 -1.41
CA CYS A 54 -16.06 2.29 -0.17
C CYS A 54 -15.25 2.77 1.04
N SER A 55 -14.13 3.43 0.77
CA SER A 55 -13.15 3.86 1.76
C SER A 55 -12.85 5.34 1.60
N ASP A 56 -13.85 6.11 1.14
CA ASP A 56 -13.79 7.55 1.03
C ASP A 56 -13.46 8.13 2.43
N PRO A 57 -12.30 8.78 2.60
CA PRO A 57 -11.88 9.32 3.89
C PRO A 57 -12.60 10.63 4.27
N ASP A 58 -13.31 11.27 3.33
CA ASP A 58 -14.12 12.47 3.55
C ASP A 58 -15.59 12.12 3.84
N ASP A 59 -15.99 10.86 3.66
CA ASP A 59 -17.31 10.36 4.07
C ASP A 59 -17.43 10.44 5.60
N ARG A 60 -18.17 11.45 6.07
CA ARG A 60 -18.33 11.73 7.49
C ARG A 60 -19.21 10.72 8.23
N GLU A 61 -19.75 9.72 7.54
CA GLU A 61 -20.64 8.72 8.15
C GLU A 61 -19.88 7.57 8.82
N VAL A 62 -18.55 7.42 8.63
CA VAL A 62 -17.74 6.38 9.30
C VAL A 62 -17.47 6.66 10.79
N SER A 63 -17.83 7.84 11.30
CA SER A 63 -17.65 8.22 12.73
C SER A 63 -18.86 7.93 13.62
N ARG A 64 -19.86 7.20 13.13
CA ARG A 64 -21.04 6.81 13.93
C ARG A 64 -21.03 5.31 14.23
N GLY A 65 -20.07 4.89 15.06
CA GLY A 65 -19.96 3.55 15.62
C GLY A 65 -19.08 3.53 16.84
#